data_AF-A0AA35SD99-F1
#
_entry.id   AF-A0AA35SD99-F1
#
_cell.length_a   1.000
_cell.length_b   1.000
_cell.length_c   1.000
_cell.angle_alpha   90.00
_cell.angle_beta   90.00
_cell.angle_gamma   90.00
#
_symmetry.space_group_name_H-M   'P 1'
#
loop_
_entity.id
_entity.type
_entity.pdbx_description
1 polymer ?
#
loop_
_entity_poly.entity_id
_entity_poly.type
_entity_poly.pdbx_seq_one_letter_code
_entity_poly.pdbx_strand_id
1 'polypeptide(L)'
;MSLQSFFWTAGRLVCAGVAWLILPLDTGAFHSWRLYIFLSSLPAFCGALLYLLLPESPRYLLEHGRKEKALRNLRLVHTINHFHKRKSHFLIKSIRVDAVHADEVGVVKTGGSLSQRWTRFKGHVRQLMSHTRELYSRTYCRRTILMSTILFTLSFG
;
A
#
# COMPACT_ATOMS: atom_id res chain seq x y z
N MET A 1 -8.66 1.28 7.66
CA MET A 1 -8.10 0.34 8.66
C MET A 1 -9.01 -0.87 8.86
N SER A 2 -10.34 -0.71 8.94
CA SER A 2 -11.28 -1.83 9.10
C SER A 2 -11.25 -2.87 7.97
N LEU A 3 -11.24 -2.45 6.70
CA LEU A 3 -11.27 -3.37 5.56
C LEU A 3 -10.02 -4.26 5.49
N GLN A 4 -8.84 -3.70 5.78
CA GLN A 4 -7.59 -4.45 5.83
C GLN A 4 -7.64 -5.54 6.92
N SER A 5 -8.11 -5.18 8.11
CA SER A 5 -8.27 -6.13 9.21
C SER A 5 -9.31 -7.23 8.87
N PHE A 6 -10.39 -6.87 8.18
CA PHE A 6 -11.38 -7.85 7.72
C PHE A 6 -10.75 -8.88 6.75
N PHE A 7 -10.05 -8.42 5.71
CA PHE A 7 -9.37 -9.31 4.77
C PHE A 7 -8.31 -10.17 5.44
N TRP A 8 -7.56 -9.62 6.38
CA TRP A 8 -6.57 -10.37 7.15
C TRP A 8 -7.22 -11.52 7.93
N THR A 9 -8.26 -11.22 8.71
CA THR A 9 -8.95 -12.23 9.53
C THR A 9 -9.67 -13.26 8.67
N ALA A 10 -10.31 -12.83 7.58
CA ALA A 10 -10.92 -13.73 6.60
C ALA A 10 -9.90 -14.67 5.96
N GLY A 11 -8.71 -14.17 5.59
CA GLY A 11 -7.63 -14.99 5.05
C GLY A 11 -7.17 -16.07 6.03
N ARG A 12 -7.02 -15.72 7.32
CA ARG A 12 -6.69 -16.71 8.37
C ARG A 12 -7.76 -17.78 8.51
N LEU A 13 -9.03 -17.40 8.47
CA LEU A 13 -10.15 -18.33 8.57
C LEU A 13 -10.19 -19.30 7.38
N VAL A 14 -9.97 -18.79 6.16
CA VAL A 14 -9.91 -19.62 4.95
C VAL A 14 -8.75 -20.61 5.04
N CYS A 15 -7.54 -20.18 5.44
CA CYS A 15 -6.41 -21.10 5.61
C CYS A 15 -6.69 -22.19 6.65
N ALA A 16 -7.28 -21.83 7.79
CA ALA A 16 -7.65 -22.81 8.83
C ALA A 16 -8.69 -23.81 8.33
N GLY A 17 -9.73 -23.35 7.62
CA GLY A 17 -10.76 -24.21 7.03
C GLY A 17 -10.20 -25.15 5.97
N VAL A 18 -9.31 -24.64 5.10
CA VAL A 18 -8.64 -25.44 4.07
C VAL A 18 -7.70 -26.48 4.70
N ALA A 19 -6.96 -26.11 5.75
CA ALA A 19 -6.12 -27.06 6.49
C ALA A 19 -6.96 -28.19 7.10
N TRP A 20 -8.08 -27.85 7.76
CA TRP A 20 -8.97 -28.83 8.36
C TRP A 20 -9.59 -29.80 7.33
N LEU A 21 -9.87 -29.31 6.12
CA LEU A 21 -10.40 -30.15 5.03
C LEU A 21 -9.33 -31.07 4.43
N ILE A 22 -8.07 -30.62 4.34
CA ILE A 22 -6.99 -31.33 3.62
C ILE A 22 -6.20 -32.29 4.50
N LEU A 23 -5.97 -31.96 5.77
CA LEU A 23 -5.24 -32.85 6.70
C LEU A 23 -5.84 -34.26 6.84
N PRO A 24 -7.18 -34.47 6.90
CA PRO A 24 -7.77 -35.79 7.01
C PRO A 24 -7.83 -36.56 5.67
N LEU A 25 -7.54 -35.90 4.54
CA LEU A 25 -7.49 -36.56 3.23
C LEU A 25 -6.16 -37.30 3.10
N ASP A 26 -6.18 -38.58 3.47
CA ASP A 26 -5.06 -39.50 3.27
C ASP A 26 -5.05 -39.98 1.80
N THR A 27 -4.68 -39.07 0.89
CA THR A 27 -4.51 -39.40 -0.52
C THR A 27 -3.17 -40.09 -0.70
N GLY A 28 -3.12 -41.41 -0.51
CA GLY A 28 -1.88 -42.22 -0.45
C GLY A 28 -0.83 -42.08 -1.57
N ALA A 29 -1.06 -41.27 -2.62
CA ALA A 29 -0.10 -40.89 -3.65
C ALA A 29 0.30 -39.39 -3.68
N PHE A 30 -0.50 -38.50 -3.07
CA PHE A 30 -0.24 -37.06 -3.00
C PHE A 30 -0.11 -36.63 -1.54
N HIS A 31 1.05 -36.06 -1.18
CA HIS A 31 1.24 -35.55 0.16
C HIS A 31 0.28 -34.38 0.42
N SER A 32 -0.58 -34.49 1.44
CA SER A 32 -1.66 -33.54 1.76
C SER A 32 -1.15 -32.10 1.93
N TRP A 33 0.10 -31.90 2.36
CA TRP A 33 0.70 -30.57 2.46
C TRP A 33 0.90 -29.85 1.10
N ARG A 34 1.11 -30.59 0.00
CA ARG A 34 1.26 -29.99 -1.35
C ARG A 34 -0.09 -29.47 -1.86
N LEU A 35 -1.16 -30.21 -1.60
CA LEU A 35 -2.53 -29.80 -1.91
C LEU A 35 -2.91 -28.54 -1.12
N TYR A 36 -2.51 -28.47 0.16
CA TYR A 36 -2.72 -27.28 0.99
C TYR A 36 -2.04 -26.03 0.42
N ILE A 37 -0.78 -26.14 0.00
CA ILE A 37 -0.07 -25.01 -0.63
C ILE A 37 -0.75 -24.60 -1.94
N PHE A 38 -1.14 -25.57 -2.77
CA PHE A 38 -1.81 -25.29 -4.03
C PHE A 38 -3.13 -24.53 -3.82
N LEU A 39 -4.00 -25.02 -2.92
CA LEU A 39 -5.30 -24.41 -2.66
C LEU A 39 -5.18 -23.02 -2.02
N SER A 40 -4.25 -22.85 -1.08
CA SER A 40 -4.00 -21.54 -0.45
C SER A 40 -3.37 -20.53 -1.40
N SER A 41 -2.67 -20.98 -2.45
CA SER A 41 -2.11 -20.10 -3.48
C SER A 41 -3.15 -19.53 -4.46
N LEU A 42 -4.29 -20.20 -4.65
CA LEU A 42 -5.34 -19.77 -5.58
C LEU A 42 -5.85 -18.34 -5.33
N PRO A 43 -6.31 -17.97 -4.11
CA PRO A 43 -6.75 -16.60 -3.86
C PRO A 43 -5.61 -15.58 -4.00
N ALA A 44 -4.37 -15.96 -3.69
CA ALA A 44 -3.20 -15.10 -3.89
C ALA A 44 -2.91 -14.87 -5.38
N PHE A 45 -3.02 -15.92 -6.20
CA PHE A 45 -2.85 -15.85 -7.65
C PHE A 45 -3.94 -15.00 -8.31
N CYS A 46 -5.21 -15.19 -7.92
CA CYS A 46 -6.32 -14.34 -8.35
C CYS A 46 -6.07 -12.87 -7.96
N GLY A 47 -5.59 -12.62 -6.74
CA GLY A 47 -5.20 -11.29 -6.27
C GLY A 47 -4.08 -10.67 -7.11
N ALA A 48 -3.05 -11.45 -7.46
CA ALA A 48 -1.95 -11.01 -8.32
C ALA A 48 -2.45 -10.64 -9.73
N LEU A 49 -3.31 -11.47 -10.32
CA LEU A 49 -3.91 -11.17 -11.62
C LEU A 49 -4.76 -9.90 -11.59
N LEU A 50 -5.56 -9.73 -10.52
CA LEU A 50 -6.36 -8.53 -10.33
C LEU A 50 -5.49 -7.27 -10.13
N TYR A 51 -4.34 -7.43 -9.47
CA TYR A 51 -3.37 -6.36 -9.27
C TYR A 51 -2.79 -5.87 -10.61
N LEU A 52 -2.56 -6.77 -11.56
CA LEU A 52 -2.11 -6.40 -12.92
C LEU A 52 -3.15 -5.59 -13.70
N LEU A 53 -4.44 -5.76 -13.39
CA LEU A 53 -5.54 -5.00 -13.99
C LEU A 53 -5.77 -3.64 -13.32
N LEU A 54 -5.25 -3.45 -12.10
CA LEU A 54 -5.48 -2.24 -11.34
C LEU A 54 -4.69 -1.08 -11.98
N PRO A 55 -5.36 0.06 -12.28
CA PRO A 55 -4.65 1.21 -12.80
C PRO A 55 -3.67 1.74 -11.76
N GLU A 56 -2.49 2.12 -12.23
CA GLU A 56 -1.47 2.76 -11.39
C GLU A 56 -2.03 3.93 -10.58
N SER A 57 -1.54 4.05 -9.34
CA SER A 57 -1.99 5.12 -8.44
C SER A 57 -1.77 6.49 -9.10
N PRO A 58 -2.81 7.35 -9.18
CA PRO A 58 -2.69 8.67 -9.79
C PRO A 58 -1.64 9.54 -9.09
N ARG A 59 -1.43 9.33 -7.78
CA ARG A 59 -0.38 10.00 -7.01
C ARG A 59 1.01 9.62 -7.50
N TYR A 60 1.27 8.33 -7.69
CA TYR A 60 2.54 7.83 -8.21
C TYR A 60 2.83 8.40 -9.61
N LEU A 61 1.81 8.47 -10.47
CA LEU A 61 1.95 9.05 -11.82
C LEU A 61 2.27 10.55 -11.78
N LEU A 62 1.72 11.31 -10.83
CA LEU A 62 2.03 12.73 -10.63
C LEU A 62 3.47 12.93 -10.15
N GLU A 63 3.92 12.12 -9.20
CA GLU A 63 5.29 12.12 -8.66
C GLU A 63 6.33 11.75 -9.73
N HIS A 64 5.97 11.02 -10.78
CA HIS A 64 6.87 10.70 -11.90
C HIS A 64 6.74 11.68 -13.09
N GLY A 65 6.01 12.79 -12.91
CA GLY A 65 5.79 13.81 -13.94
C GLY A 65 4.84 13.38 -15.07
N ARG A 66 4.17 12.22 -14.95
CA ARG A 66 3.25 11.68 -15.96
C ARG A 66 1.81 12.19 -15.76
N LYS A 67 1.65 13.52 -15.81
CA LYS A 67 0.40 14.24 -15.49
C LYS A 67 -0.81 13.80 -16.34
N GLU A 68 -0.61 13.57 -17.64
CA GLU A 68 -1.68 13.15 -18.54
C GLU A 68 -2.23 11.75 -18.20
N LYS A 69 -1.34 10.81 -17.87
CA LYS A 69 -1.73 9.46 -17.43
C LYS A 69 -2.47 9.52 -16.09
N ALA A 70 -2.02 10.36 -15.17
CA ALA A 70 -2.72 10.57 -13.89
C ALA A 70 -4.15 11.09 -14.10
N LEU A 71 -4.33 12.09 -14.97
CA LEU A 71 -5.66 12.61 -15.33
C LEU A 71 -6.54 11.55 -15.98
N ARG A 72 -5.99 10.68 -16.83
CA ARG A 72 -6.74 9.56 -17.43
C ARG A 72 -7.20 8.56 -16.37
N ASN A 73 -6.33 8.16 -15.44
CA ASN A 73 -6.70 7.25 -14.36
C ASN A 73 -7.76 7.85 -13.42
N LEU A 74 -7.67 9.14 -13.12
CA LEU A 74 -8.70 9.83 -12.33
C LEU A 74 -10.06 9.90 -13.04
N ARG A 75 -10.07 10.13 -14.37
CA ARG A 75 -11.32 10.04 -15.15
C ARG A 75 -11.90 8.65 -15.10
N LEU A 76 -11.08 7.62 -15.25
CA LEU A 76 -11.52 6.22 -15.18
C LEU A 76 -12.18 5.92 -13.82
N VAL A 77 -11.52 6.27 -12.72
CA VAL A 77 -12.06 6.08 -11.36
C VAL A 77 -13.34 6.89 -11.16
N HIS A 78 -13.39 8.12 -11.67
CA HIS A 78 -14.59 8.95 -11.61
C HIS A 78 -15.77 8.34 -12.38
N THR A 79 -15.52 7.77 -13.57
CA THR A 79 -16.55 7.07 -14.35
C THR A 79 -17.06 5.83 -13.61
N ILE A 80 -16.16 5.05 -12.99
CA ILE A 80 -16.53 3.86 -12.20
C ILE A 80 -17.38 4.27 -10.99
N ASN A 81 -16.96 5.30 -10.23
CA ASN A 81 -17.69 5.75 -9.04
C ASN A 81 -19.06 6.38 -9.37
N HIS A 82 -19.17 7.03 -10.52
CA HIS A 82 -20.41 7.69 -10.96
C HIS A 82 -21.19 6.90 -12.01
N PHE A 83 -20.94 5.59 -12.13
CA PHE A 83 -21.59 4.72 -13.12
C PHE A 83 -23.15 4.82 -13.09
N HIS A 84 -23.74 5.09 -11.92
CA HIS A 84 -25.19 5.26 -11.74
C HIS A 84 -25.72 6.69 -11.98
N LYS A 85 -24.87 7.71 -12.17
CA LYS A 85 -25.28 9.10 -12.40
C LYS A 85 -25.04 9.48 -13.87
N ARG A 86 -26.14 9.60 -14.62
CA ARG A 86 -26.22 9.84 -16.08
C ARG A 86 -25.49 11.10 -16.60
N LYS A 87 -25.09 12.04 -15.72
CA LYS A 87 -24.32 13.25 -16.07
C LYS A 87 -23.41 13.68 -14.90
N SER A 88 -22.26 13.04 -14.71
CA SER A 88 -21.19 13.64 -13.89
C SER A 88 -20.12 14.22 -14.82
N HIS A 89 -20.04 15.55 -14.87
CA HIS A 89 -18.92 16.21 -15.54
C HIS A 89 -17.67 16.08 -14.66
N PHE A 90 -16.60 15.51 -15.20
CA PHE A 90 -15.30 15.50 -14.55
C PHE A 90 -14.76 16.94 -14.52
N LEU A 91 -14.85 17.61 -13.36
CA LEU A 91 -14.53 19.04 -13.20
C LEU A 91 -13.01 19.32 -13.16
N ILE A 92 -12.18 18.30 -12.92
CA ILE A 92 -10.74 18.47 -12.73
C ILE A 92 -10.04 18.42 -14.10
N LYS A 93 -9.89 19.58 -14.75
CA LYS A 93 -9.22 19.67 -16.07
C LYS A 93 -7.69 19.68 -15.98
N SER A 94 -7.12 20.12 -14.87
CA SER A 94 -5.67 20.15 -14.66
C SER A 94 -5.31 19.93 -13.19
N ILE A 95 -4.22 19.18 -12.97
CA ILE A 95 -3.63 18.98 -11.65
C ILE A 95 -2.38 19.85 -11.61
N ARG A 96 -2.39 20.87 -10.75
CA ARG A 96 -1.18 21.64 -10.46
C ARG A 96 -0.29 20.77 -9.56
N VAL A 97 0.86 20.40 -10.10
CA VAL A 97 1.97 19.86 -9.31
C VAL A 97 2.79 21.06 -8.91
N ASP A 98 2.98 21.28 -7.61
CA ASP A 98 3.73 22.43 -7.11
C ASP A 98 5.12 22.48 -7.75
N ALA A 99 5.58 23.69 -8.09
CA ALA A 99 6.84 23.91 -8.80
C ALA A 99 8.04 23.25 -8.10
N VAL A 100 7.97 23.13 -6.77
CA VAL A 100 8.93 22.42 -5.93
C VAL A 100 9.05 20.94 -6.34
N HIS A 101 7.95 20.23 -6.56
CA HIS A 101 7.96 18.84 -6.99
C HIS A 101 8.36 18.68 -8.46
N ALA A 102 8.01 19.65 -9.32
CA ALA A 102 8.39 19.60 -10.74
C ALA A 102 9.91 19.69 -10.94
N ASP A 103 10.59 20.53 -10.15
CA ASP A 103 12.05 20.66 -10.13
C ASP A 103 12.73 19.37 -9.62
N GLU A 104 12.14 18.71 -8.61
CA GLU A 104 12.64 17.42 -8.12
C GLU A 104 12.57 16.30 -9.17
N VAL A 105 11.47 16.21 -9.92
CA VAL A 105 11.31 15.20 -10.98
C VAL A 105 12.29 15.42 -12.13
N GLY A 106 12.60 16.68 -12.46
CA GLY A 106 13.61 17.04 -13.46
C GLY A 106 15.04 16.64 -13.03
N VAL A 107 15.38 16.88 -11.76
CA VAL A 107 16.71 16.56 -11.20
C VAL A 107 16.91 15.04 -11.04
N VAL A 108 15.86 14.26 -10.72
CA VAL A 108 15.97 12.78 -10.62
C VAL A 108 16.23 12.14 -11.99
N LYS A 109 15.64 12.68 -13.07
CA LYS A 109 15.91 12.21 -14.44
C LYS A 109 17.29 12.59 -14.94
N THR A 110 17.85 13.68 -14.43
CA THR A 110 19.16 14.21 -14.82
C THR A 110 20.20 13.79 -13.79
N GLY A 111 20.55 12.50 -13.76
CA GLY A 111 21.55 11.85 -12.89
C GLY A 111 22.33 12.75 -11.91
N GLY A 112 21.65 13.27 -10.88
CA GLY A 112 22.24 14.23 -9.95
C GLY A 112 23.37 13.59 -9.16
N SER A 113 24.47 14.34 -8.99
CA SER A 113 25.65 13.94 -8.23
C SER A 113 25.27 13.37 -6.84
N LEU A 114 25.95 12.32 -6.40
CA LEU A 114 25.70 11.61 -5.13
C LEU A 114 25.65 12.56 -3.92
N SER A 115 26.44 13.64 -3.95
CA SER A 115 26.45 14.70 -2.93
C SER A 115 25.09 15.41 -2.83
N GLN A 116 24.46 15.72 -3.95
CA GLN A 116 23.13 16.35 -4.02
C GLN A 116 22.03 15.42 -3.50
N ARG A 117 22.15 14.10 -3.73
CA ARG A 117 21.21 13.12 -3.15
C ARG A 117 21.36 13.04 -1.63
N TRP A 118 22.58 13.11 -1.11
CA TRP A 118 22.87 12.99 0.32
C TRP A 118 22.39 14.19 1.14
N THR A 119 22.59 15.42 0.63
CA THR A 119 22.10 16.64 1.30
C THR A 119 20.57 16.70 1.37
N ARG A 120 19.89 16.26 0.31
CA ARG A 120 18.41 16.15 0.28
C ARG A 120 17.89 15.09 1.22
N PHE A 121 18.49 13.90 1.23
CA PHE A 121 18.14 12.85 2.18
C PHE A 121 18.29 13.33 3.63
N LYS A 122 19.40 14.01 3.95
CA LYS A 122 19.62 14.61 5.26
C LYS A 122 18.55 15.66 5.62
N GLY A 123 18.09 16.45 4.65
CA GLY A 123 16.98 17.39 4.80
C GLY A 123 15.66 16.70 5.17
N HIS A 124 15.25 15.69 4.39
CA HIS A 124 14.03 14.92 4.67
C HIS A 124 14.10 14.17 6.01
N VAL A 125 15.25 13.59 6.35
CA VAL A 125 15.46 12.93 7.66
C VAL A 125 15.35 13.95 8.79
N ARG A 126 15.92 15.14 8.65
CA ARG A 126 15.85 16.19 9.67
C ARG A 126 14.41 16.66 9.90
N GLN A 127 13.63 16.77 8.83
CA GLN A 127 12.21 17.11 8.88
C GLN A 127 11.34 15.99 9.51
N LEU A 128 11.58 14.74 9.12
CA LEU A 128 10.94 13.58 9.75
C LEU A 128 11.30 13.50 11.25
N MET A 129 12.54 13.81 11.58
CA MET A 129 13.03 13.81 12.95
C MET A 129 12.41 14.96 13.76
N SER A 130 12.17 16.15 13.19
CA SER A 130 11.46 17.22 13.90
C SER A 130 9.99 16.85 14.18
N HIS A 131 9.29 16.26 13.21
CA HIS A 131 7.90 15.80 13.43
C HIS A 131 7.82 14.65 14.44
N THR A 132 8.71 13.66 14.31
CA THR A 132 8.78 12.54 15.26
C THR A 132 9.18 12.99 16.66
N ARG A 133 10.05 14.01 16.77
CA ARG A 133 10.49 14.58 18.05
C ARG A 133 9.35 15.30 18.78
N GLU A 134 8.39 15.85 18.06
CA GLU A 134 7.21 16.50 18.64
C GLU A 134 6.23 15.47 19.25
N LEU A 135 6.08 14.31 18.58
CA LEU A 135 5.36 13.14 19.10
C LEU A 135 6.02 12.53 20.34
N TYR A 136 7.35 12.62 20.45
CA TYR A 136 8.12 12.16 21.61
C TYR A 136 8.31 13.24 22.68
N SER A 137 7.42 14.24 22.72
CA SER A 137 7.38 15.21 23.80
C SER A 137 7.06 14.52 25.14
N ARG A 138 7.60 15.07 26.23
CA ARG A 138 7.65 14.50 27.59
C ARG A 138 6.29 14.03 28.12
N THR A 139 5.20 14.61 27.62
CA THR A 139 3.82 14.33 28.03
C THR A 139 3.23 13.04 27.41
N TYR A 140 3.65 12.66 26.19
CA TYR A 140 3.05 11.53 25.44
C TYR A 140 3.95 10.29 25.34
N CYS A 141 5.22 10.41 25.71
CA CYS A 141 6.21 9.31 25.70
C CYS A 141 5.78 8.12 26.58
N ARG A 142 5.20 8.39 27.77
CA ARG A 142 4.74 7.31 28.66
C ARG A 142 3.61 6.48 28.05
N ARG A 143 2.70 7.13 27.30
CA ARG A 143 1.57 6.44 26.64
C ARG A 143 2.02 5.66 25.41
N THR A 144 2.99 6.18 24.64
CA THR A 144 3.54 5.47 23.47
C THR A 144 4.39 4.27 23.85
N ILE A 145 5.23 4.37 24.89
CA ILE A 145 5.99 3.22 25.40
C ILE A 145 5.05 2.12 25.90
N LEU A 146 4.03 2.46 26.68
CA LEU A 146 3.04 1.49 27.16
C LEU A 146 2.35 0.76 26.00
N MET A 147 1.92 1.49 24.96
CA MET A 147 1.28 0.91 23.77
C MET A 147 2.23 0.02 22.97
N SER A 148 3.49 0.44 22.80
CA SER A 148 4.52 -0.35 22.12
C SER A 148 4.82 -1.64 22.87
N THR A 149 4.90 -1.59 24.21
CA THR A 149 5.10 -2.80 25.03
C THR A 149 3.92 -3.75 24.90
N ILE A 150 2.68 -3.26 24.98
CA ILE A 150 1.48 -4.10 24.81
C ILE A 150 1.47 -4.75 23.43
N LEU A 151 1.74 -3.98 22.37
CA LEU A 151 1.78 -4.48 20.99
C LEU A 151 2.90 -5.52 20.79
N PHE A 152 4.07 -5.29 21.38
CA PHE A 152 5.19 -6.21 21.32
C PHE A 152 4.85 -7.52 22.03
N THR A 153 4.36 -7.45 23.27
CA THR A 153 3.94 -8.65 24.01
C THR A 153 2.85 -9.42 23.27
N LEU A 154 1.87 -8.75 22.66
CA LEU A 154 0.80 -9.41 21.89
C LEU A 154 1.27 -9.99 20.55
N SER A 155 2.42 -9.55 20.01
CA SER A 155 2.98 -10.06 18.76
C SER A 155 3.85 -11.32 18.97
N PHE A 156 4.35 -11.53 20.18
CA PHE A 156 5.28 -12.62 20.53
C PHE A 156 4.74 -13.58 21.60
N GLY A 157 3.67 -13.21 22.29
CA GLY A 157 2.95 -14.02 23.28
C GLY A 157 1.79 -14.82 22.69
#